data_AF-A0A938IF35-F1
#
_entry.id   AF-A0A938IF35-F1
#
_cell.length_a   1.000
_cell.length_b   1.000
_cell.length_c   1.000
_cell.angle_alpha   90.00
_cell.angle_beta   90.00
_cell.angle_gamma   90.00
#
_symmetry.space_group_name_H-M   'P 1'
#
loop_
_entity.id
_entity.type
_entity.pdbx_description
1 polymer ?
#
loop_
_entity_poly.entity_id
_entity_poly.type
_entity_poly.pdbx_seq_one_letter_code
_entity_poly.pdbx_strand_id
1 'polypeptide(L)'
;MESRPAPEQALRPGTVLVLGGVELGAAEVDRVAAWIAKLYPQSADAHNRRRALTSSLLPQVALARAHATAREHALESARGARAELAAGRVPAGIEVRAVSGTWGVLGLEIFGPAHELAPGAWSEPLDGLGRVLLLRVLESDGNPLPNALVLRVEIVEFPFVPADSTQESIDRDIDTQRLLIVDPAWEQYVPLAWQHRLRATRLGGS
;
A
#
# COMPACT_ATOMS: atom_id res chain seq x y z
N MET A 1 29.24 -2.37 21.47
CA MET A 1 29.27 -2.95 20.11
C MET A 1 28.60 -1.92 19.22
N GLU A 2 29.39 -0.99 18.68
CA GLU A 2 28.90 0.10 17.83
C GLU A 2 28.51 -0.49 16.47
N SER A 3 27.23 -0.43 16.13
CA SER A 3 26.76 -0.79 14.79
C SER A 3 27.36 0.19 13.79
N ARG A 4 28.33 -0.29 13.03
CA ARG A 4 28.85 0.37 11.83
C ARG A 4 27.66 0.78 10.94
N PRO A 5 27.57 2.03 10.46
CA PRO A 5 26.50 2.43 9.56
C PRO A 5 26.51 1.49 8.35
N ALA A 6 25.33 0.98 7.99
CA ALA A 6 25.14 0.16 6.81
C ALA A 6 25.77 0.88 5.60
N PRO A 7 26.38 0.15 4.63
CA PRO A 7 26.96 0.78 3.45
C PRO A 7 25.93 1.73 2.85
N GLU A 8 26.40 2.91 2.45
CA GLU A 8 25.65 3.98 1.79
C GLU A 8 25.10 3.42 0.48
N GLN A 9 24.02 2.66 0.59
CA GLN A 9 23.38 2.02 -0.54
C GLN A 9 22.77 3.16 -1.35
N ALA A 10 23.18 3.29 -2.61
CA ALA A 10 22.69 4.33 -3.47
C ALA A 10 21.16 4.21 -3.58
N LEU A 11 20.45 5.13 -2.93
CA LEU A 11 18.99 5.17 -2.92
C LEU A 11 18.47 5.35 -4.34
N ARG A 12 17.32 4.73 -4.68
CA ARG A 12 16.74 4.94 -6.01
C ARG A 12 16.38 6.42 -6.20
N PRO A 13 16.61 6.98 -7.40
CA PRO A 13 16.19 8.35 -7.71
C PRO A 13 14.70 8.57 -7.40
N GLY A 14 14.39 9.67 -6.72
CA GLY A 14 13.03 10.02 -6.31
C GLY A 14 12.56 9.39 -5.00
N THR A 15 13.43 8.67 -4.27
CA THR A 15 13.16 8.22 -2.90
C THR A 15 13.05 9.40 -1.94
N VAL A 16 11.97 9.44 -1.16
CA VAL A 16 11.68 10.52 -0.21
C VAL A 16 11.71 10.06 1.24
N LEU A 17 11.39 8.79 1.47
CA LEU A 17 11.39 8.15 2.78
C LEU A 17 11.96 6.72 2.66
N VAL A 18 12.58 6.21 3.71
CA VAL A 18 12.93 4.79 3.86
C VAL A 18 12.33 4.27 5.16
N LEU A 19 11.52 3.21 5.09
CA LEU A 19 10.89 2.59 6.26
C LEU A 19 11.38 1.16 6.42
N GLY A 20 12.13 0.89 7.50
CA GLY A 20 12.66 -0.45 7.78
C GLY A 20 13.60 -0.98 6.67
N GLY A 21 14.22 -0.08 5.91
CA GLY A 21 15.05 -0.40 4.73
C GLY A 21 14.29 -0.44 3.40
N VAL A 22 12.98 -0.21 3.40
CA VAL A 22 12.16 -0.14 2.17
C VAL A 22 12.03 1.30 1.73
N GLU A 23 12.45 1.59 0.50
CA GLU A 23 12.38 2.92 -0.11
C GLU A 23 10.96 3.25 -0.61
N LEU A 24 10.43 4.39 -0.19
CA LEU A 24 9.19 5.01 -0.67
C LEU A 24 9.52 6.22 -1.54
N GLY A 25 9.01 6.23 -2.76
CA GLY A 25 9.25 7.28 -3.75
C GLY A 25 8.16 8.36 -3.77
N ALA A 26 8.53 9.59 -4.15
CA ALA A 26 7.59 10.71 -4.30
C ALA A 26 6.39 10.36 -5.20
N ALA A 27 6.66 9.73 -6.34
CA ALA A 27 5.66 9.37 -7.34
C ALA A 27 4.62 8.37 -6.80
N GLU A 28 5.03 7.45 -5.93
CA GLU A 28 4.12 6.51 -5.31
C GLU A 28 3.19 7.20 -4.31
N VAL A 29 3.73 8.09 -3.48
CA VAL A 29 2.93 8.88 -2.55
C VAL A 29 1.95 9.79 -3.30
N ASP A 30 2.42 10.44 -4.36
CA ASP A 30 1.60 11.31 -5.21
C ASP A 30 0.48 10.54 -5.92
N ARG A 31 0.74 9.31 -6.38
CA ARG A 31 -0.29 8.45 -6.98
C ARG A 31 -1.40 8.15 -5.98
N VAL A 32 -1.07 7.73 -4.76
CA VAL A 32 -2.08 7.45 -3.72
C VAL A 32 -2.78 8.74 -3.29
N ALA A 33 -2.06 9.85 -3.18
CA ALA A 33 -2.63 11.16 -2.88
C ALA A 33 -3.62 11.61 -3.97
N ALA A 34 -3.36 11.31 -5.24
CA ALA A 34 -4.27 11.61 -6.34
C ALA A 34 -5.58 10.81 -6.25
N TRP A 35 -5.54 9.56 -5.78
CA TRP A 35 -6.77 8.80 -5.49
C TRP A 35 -7.59 9.45 -4.38
N ILE A 36 -6.93 9.93 -3.32
CA ILE A 36 -7.60 10.65 -2.23
C ILE A 36 -8.18 11.98 -2.72
N ALA A 37 -7.46 12.73 -3.56
CA ALA A 37 -7.92 13.99 -4.12
C ALA A 37 -9.19 13.82 -4.96
N LYS A 38 -9.36 12.70 -5.67
CA LYS A 38 -10.61 12.38 -6.38
C LYS A 38 -11.81 12.23 -5.43
N LEU A 39 -11.59 11.73 -4.21
CA LEU A 39 -12.63 11.54 -3.20
C LEU A 39 -12.91 12.81 -2.40
N TYR A 40 -11.89 13.68 -2.24
CA TYR A 40 -11.94 14.91 -1.47
C TYR A 40 -11.32 16.08 -2.26
N PRO A 41 -11.97 16.55 -3.34
CA PRO A 41 -11.40 17.57 -4.23
C PRO A 41 -11.15 18.93 -3.55
N GLN A 42 -11.82 19.18 -2.43
CA GLN A 42 -11.63 20.36 -1.59
C GLN A 42 -10.39 20.28 -0.68
N SER A 43 -9.76 19.11 -0.54
CA SER A 43 -8.60 18.92 0.31
C SER A 43 -7.32 19.35 -0.41
N ALA A 44 -6.49 20.15 0.27
CA ALA A 44 -5.20 20.57 -0.25
C ALA A 44 -4.24 19.38 -0.47
N ASP A 45 -3.36 19.47 -1.47
CA ASP A 45 -2.40 18.41 -1.82
C ASP A 45 -1.55 17.95 -0.65
N ALA A 46 -1.09 18.88 0.19
CA ALA A 46 -0.32 18.58 1.39
C ALA A 46 -1.10 17.68 2.38
N HIS A 47 -2.42 17.89 2.49
CA HIS A 47 -3.29 17.04 3.29
C HIS A 47 -3.46 15.65 2.67
N ASN A 48 -3.63 15.59 1.34
CA ASN A 48 -3.80 14.33 0.61
C ASN A 48 -2.54 13.46 0.68
N ARG A 49 -1.34 14.05 0.52
CA ARG A 49 -0.04 13.37 0.71
C ARG A 49 0.13 12.84 2.13
N ARG A 50 -0.18 13.66 3.13
CA ARG A 50 -0.13 13.25 4.54
C ARG A 50 -1.05 12.04 4.78
N ARG A 51 -2.28 12.08 4.26
CA ARG A 51 -3.24 10.98 4.40
C ARG A 51 -2.77 9.72 3.66
N ALA A 52 -2.26 9.85 2.43
CA ALA A 52 -1.68 8.74 1.68
C ALA A 52 -0.58 8.02 2.47
N LEU A 53 0.31 8.77 3.11
CA LEU A 53 1.37 8.23 3.96
C LEU A 53 0.79 7.52 5.19
N THR A 54 -0.06 8.20 5.97
CA THR A 54 -0.42 7.70 7.30
C THR A 54 -1.53 6.66 7.33
N SER A 55 -2.44 6.66 6.35
CA SER A 55 -3.56 5.71 6.31
C SER A 55 -3.34 4.54 5.36
N SER A 56 -2.28 4.57 4.54
CA SER A 56 -2.02 3.52 3.56
C SER A 56 -0.55 3.12 3.56
N LEU A 57 0.34 3.96 3.04
CA LEU A 57 1.69 3.55 2.67
C LEU A 57 2.57 3.17 3.87
N LEU A 58 2.59 3.96 4.96
CA LEU A 58 3.43 3.66 6.12
C LEU A 58 2.99 2.37 6.83
N PRO A 59 1.71 2.16 7.20
CA PRO A 59 1.27 0.87 7.74
C PRO A 59 1.55 -0.32 6.82
N GLN A 60 1.26 -0.17 5.52
CA GLN A 60 1.45 -1.20 4.51
C GLN A 60 2.92 -1.63 4.40
N VAL A 61 3.83 -0.67 4.23
CA VAL A 61 5.27 -0.94 4.13
C VAL A 61 5.82 -1.51 5.44
N ALA A 62 5.36 -1.00 6.58
CA ALA A 62 5.79 -1.50 7.89
C ALA A 62 5.44 -2.98 8.07
N LEU A 63 4.20 -3.38 7.78
CA LEU A 63 3.75 -4.76 7.87
C LEU A 63 4.43 -5.66 6.82
N ALA A 64 4.55 -5.17 5.58
CA ALA A 64 5.29 -5.86 4.53
C ALA A 64 6.73 -6.16 4.95
N ARG A 65 7.37 -5.23 5.68
CA ARG A 65 8.74 -5.39 6.18
C ARG A 65 8.83 -6.33 7.38
N ALA A 66 7.90 -6.20 8.33
CA ALA A 66 7.83 -7.06 9.51
C ALA A 66 7.60 -8.53 9.13
N HIS A 67 6.83 -8.77 8.07
CA HIS A 67 6.47 -10.09 7.56
C HIS A 67 7.11 -10.41 6.21
N ALA A 68 8.35 -9.95 5.97
CA ALA A 68 8.99 -10.00 4.65
C ALA A 68 8.99 -11.39 4.00
N THR A 69 9.35 -12.44 4.73
CA THR A 69 9.35 -13.82 4.21
C THR A 69 7.94 -14.29 3.82
N ALA A 70 6.94 -14.07 4.69
CA ALA A 70 5.55 -14.45 4.40
C ALA A 70 5.00 -13.66 3.21
N ARG A 71 5.36 -12.37 3.10
CA ARG A 71 4.99 -11.52 1.98
C ARG A 71 5.62 -12.00 0.66
N GLU A 72 6.87 -12.43 0.66
CA GLU A 72 7.52 -12.99 -0.53
C GLU A 72 6.77 -14.25 -1.02
N HIS A 73 6.37 -15.14 -0.11
CA HIS A 73 5.52 -16.29 -0.44
C HIS A 73 4.14 -15.88 -0.98
N ALA A 74 3.51 -14.88 -0.38
CA ALA A 74 2.23 -14.35 -0.85
C ALA A 74 2.35 -13.73 -2.25
N LEU A 75 3.43 -12.98 -2.52
CA LEU A 75 3.72 -12.41 -3.85
C LEU A 75 3.91 -13.49 -4.91
N GLU A 76 4.68 -14.53 -4.60
CA GLU A 76 4.90 -15.62 -5.54
C GLU A 76 3.61 -16.38 -5.83
N SER A 77 2.81 -16.65 -4.79
CA SER A 77 1.49 -17.26 -4.91
C SER A 77 0.56 -16.41 -5.78
N ALA A 78 0.55 -15.08 -5.58
CA ALA A 78 -0.24 -14.16 -6.37
C ALA A 78 0.19 -14.15 -7.85
N ARG A 79 1.50 -14.19 -8.14
CA ARG A 79 2.00 -14.25 -9.53
C ARG A 79 1.56 -15.54 -10.22
N GLY A 80 1.69 -16.68 -9.53
CA GLY A 80 1.24 -17.98 -10.03
C GLY A 80 -0.26 -17.98 -10.32
N ALA A 81 -1.07 -17.55 -9.34
CA ALA A 81 -2.51 -17.50 -9.47
C ALA A 81 -2.96 -16.56 -10.60
N ARG A 82 -2.32 -15.40 -10.75
CA ARG A 82 -2.64 -14.43 -11.81
C ARG A 82 -2.52 -15.04 -13.20
N ALA A 83 -1.48 -15.84 -13.45
CA ALA A 83 -1.27 -16.47 -14.76
C ALA A 83 -2.42 -17.44 -15.12
N GLU A 84 -2.91 -18.20 -14.14
CA GLU A 84 -4.06 -19.08 -14.33
C GLU A 84 -5.37 -18.31 -14.48
N LEU A 85 -5.59 -17.30 -13.65
CA LEU A 85 -6.78 -16.44 -13.68
C LEU A 85 -6.90 -15.68 -15.00
N ALA A 86 -5.78 -15.19 -15.54
CA ALA A 86 -5.72 -14.58 -16.87
C ALA A 86 -6.06 -15.57 -18.00
N ALA A 87 -5.82 -16.86 -17.79
CA ALA A 87 -6.21 -17.94 -18.70
C ALA A 87 -7.62 -18.48 -18.43
N GLY A 88 -8.41 -17.82 -17.58
CA GLY A 88 -9.79 -18.20 -17.24
C GLY A 88 -9.91 -19.39 -16.30
N ARG A 89 -8.84 -19.77 -15.60
CA ARG A 89 -8.84 -20.87 -14.63
C ARG A 89 -8.69 -20.33 -13.21
N VAL A 90 -9.46 -20.88 -12.28
CA VAL A 90 -9.30 -20.59 -10.85
C VAL A 90 -8.40 -21.65 -10.24
N PRO A 91 -7.22 -21.30 -9.71
CA PRO A 91 -6.34 -22.26 -9.05
C PRO A 91 -7.02 -22.96 -7.87
N ALA A 92 -6.61 -24.18 -7.57
CA ALA A 92 -7.13 -24.91 -6.42
C ALA A 92 -6.81 -24.18 -5.10
N GLY A 93 -7.81 -24.08 -4.21
CA GLY A 93 -7.66 -23.41 -2.90
C GLY A 93 -7.70 -21.89 -2.95
N ILE A 94 -7.88 -21.29 -4.13
CA ILE A 94 -8.05 -19.84 -4.29
C ILE A 94 -9.53 -19.49 -4.30
N GLU A 95 -9.93 -18.59 -3.41
CA GLU A 95 -11.26 -17.99 -3.41
C GLU A 95 -11.25 -16.70 -4.22
N VAL A 96 -12.16 -16.61 -5.20
CA VAL A 96 -12.43 -15.38 -5.94
C VAL A 96 -13.68 -14.74 -5.36
N ARG A 97 -13.51 -13.60 -4.69
CA ARG A 97 -14.63 -12.89 -4.06
C ARG A 97 -15.08 -11.73 -4.94
N ALA A 98 -16.35 -11.75 -5.34
CA ALA A 98 -16.97 -10.62 -6.01
C ALA A 98 -17.53 -9.62 -4.98
N VAL A 99 -17.19 -8.35 -5.12
CA VAL A 99 -17.65 -7.26 -4.25
C VAL A 99 -18.13 -6.11 -5.11
N SER A 100 -19.24 -5.49 -4.71
CA SER A 100 -19.74 -4.27 -5.35
C SER A 100 -19.87 -3.16 -4.32
N GLY A 101 -19.42 -1.95 -4.67
CA GLY A 101 -19.59 -0.79 -3.81
C GLY A 101 -18.77 0.42 -4.23
N THR A 102 -18.93 1.48 -3.45
CA THR A 102 -18.12 2.71 -3.56
C THR A 102 -16.80 2.55 -2.81
N TRP A 103 -15.99 3.61 -2.80
CA TRP A 103 -14.76 3.68 -2.01
C TRP A 103 -14.97 3.34 -0.52
N GLY A 104 -16.16 3.60 0.04
CA GLY A 104 -16.47 3.30 1.44
C GLY A 104 -16.59 1.79 1.73
N VAL A 105 -16.94 0.99 0.72
CA VAL A 105 -17.03 -0.48 0.84
C VAL A 105 -15.74 -1.15 0.39
N LEU A 106 -15.16 -0.68 -0.72
CA LEU A 106 -13.96 -1.29 -1.30
C LEU A 106 -12.67 -0.86 -0.59
N GLY A 107 -12.66 0.30 0.08
CA GLY A 107 -11.44 0.88 0.63
C GLY A 107 -10.51 1.43 -0.45
N LEU A 108 -9.54 2.26 -0.06
CA LEU A 108 -8.66 2.95 -1.00
C LEU A 108 -7.72 2.00 -1.74
N GLU A 109 -7.26 0.94 -1.08
CA GLU A 109 -6.31 -0.06 -1.63
C GLU A 109 -6.89 -0.89 -2.78
N ILE A 110 -8.23 -0.99 -2.87
CA ILE A 110 -8.92 -1.63 -3.99
C ILE A 110 -9.47 -0.57 -4.95
N PHE A 111 -10.17 0.43 -4.41
CA PHE A 111 -10.86 1.44 -5.24
C PHE A 111 -9.87 2.27 -6.07
N GLY A 112 -8.73 2.66 -5.51
CA GLY A 112 -7.70 3.44 -6.20
C GLY A 112 -7.15 2.72 -7.44
N PRO A 113 -6.54 1.53 -7.30
CA PRO A 113 -6.06 0.74 -8.43
C PRO A 113 -7.17 0.35 -9.42
N ALA A 114 -8.40 0.08 -8.95
CA ALA A 114 -9.52 -0.26 -9.84
C ALA A 114 -9.77 0.80 -10.92
N HIS A 115 -9.57 2.08 -10.60
CA HIS A 115 -9.72 3.17 -11.58
C HIS A 115 -8.66 3.20 -12.68
N GLU A 116 -7.52 2.55 -12.46
CA GLU A 116 -6.39 2.55 -13.39
C GLU A 116 -6.36 1.27 -14.24
N LEU A 117 -7.17 0.27 -13.88
CA LEU A 117 -7.21 -1.02 -14.56
C LEU A 117 -8.17 -1.01 -15.75
N ALA A 118 -7.77 -1.71 -16.81
CA ALA A 118 -8.67 -2.03 -17.90
C ALA A 118 -9.76 -3.01 -17.43
N PRO A 119 -11.05 -2.77 -17.76
CA PRO A 119 -12.12 -3.71 -17.43
C PRO A 119 -11.84 -5.13 -17.94
N GLY A 120 -12.12 -6.12 -17.10
CA GLY A 120 -11.92 -7.54 -17.38
C GLY A 120 -10.48 -8.05 -17.24
N ALA A 121 -9.48 -7.18 -17.05
CA ALA A 121 -8.10 -7.58 -16.84
C ALA A 121 -7.77 -7.78 -15.35
N TRP A 122 -6.97 -8.81 -15.04
CA TRP A 122 -6.38 -8.99 -13.72
C TRP A 122 -5.17 -8.07 -13.54
N SER A 123 -5.11 -7.38 -12.40
CA SER A 123 -3.99 -6.54 -12.00
C SER A 123 -2.69 -7.34 -11.87
N GLU A 124 -1.55 -6.64 -11.87
CA GLU A 124 -0.35 -7.16 -11.23
C GLU A 124 -0.60 -7.35 -9.71
N PRO A 125 0.23 -8.14 -8.99
CA PRO A 125 0.14 -8.21 -7.53
C PRO A 125 0.27 -6.82 -6.90
N LEU A 126 -0.73 -6.45 -6.12
CA LEU A 126 -0.77 -5.19 -5.37
C LEU A 126 -0.54 -5.49 -3.90
N ASP A 127 0.32 -4.70 -3.26
CA ASP A 127 0.40 -4.75 -1.80
C ASP A 127 -0.81 -4.05 -1.21
N GLY A 128 -1.46 -4.69 -0.24
CA GLY A 128 -2.46 -4.11 0.64
C GLY A 128 -2.00 -4.19 2.09
N LEU A 129 -2.89 -3.81 3.01
CA LEU A 129 -2.59 -3.90 4.44
C LEU A 129 -2.57 -5.36 4.90
N GLY A 130 -1.37 -5.91 5.08
CA GLY A 130 -1.14 -7.26 5.59
C GLY A 130 -1.40 -8.40 4.59
N ARG A 131 -1.61 -8.08 3.32
CA ARG A 131 -1.89 -9.04 2.26
C ARG A 131 -1.41 -8.55 0.90
N VAL A 132 -1.21 -9.48 -0.01
CA VAL A 132 -1.10 -9.20 -1.45
C VAL A 132 -2.47 -9.45 -2.07
N LEU A 133 -2.88 -8.62 -3.01
CA LEU A 133 -4.16 -8.78 -3.71
C LEU A 133 -4.01 -8.76 -5.23
N LEU A 134 -4.87 -9.54 -5.88
CA LEU A 134 -5.16 -9.42 -7.30
C LEU A 134 -6.58 -8.87 -7.45
N LEU A 135 -6.74 -7.97 -8.42
CA LEU A 135 -7.98 -7.27 -8.66
C LEU A 135 -8.39 -7.40 -10.12
N ARG A 136 -9.68 -7.62 -10.38
CA ARG A 136 -10.27 -7.51 -11.71
C ARG A 136 -11.53 -6.66 -11.65
N VAL A 137 -11.59 -5.61 -12.47
CA VAL A 137 -12.79 -4.78 -12.59
C VAL A 137 -13.78 -5.48 -13.51
N LEU A 138 -14.97 -5.79 -13.01
CA LEU A 138 -16.03 -6.40 -13.79
C LEU A 138 -16.91 -5.34 -14.44
N GLU A 139 -17.40 -4.40 -13.63
CA GLU A 139 -18.37 -3.39 -14.05
C GLU A 139 -18.08 -2.06 -13.34
N SER A 140 -18.38 -0.96 -14.02
CA SER A 140 -18.41 0.39 -13.48
C SER A 140 -19.75 1.01 -13.87
N ASP A 141 -20.43 1.64 -12.91
CA ASP A 141 -21.70 2.34 -13.19
C ASP A 141 -21.52 3.64 -14.00
N GLY A 142 -20.28 4.04 -14.27
CA GLY A 142 -19.94 5.22 -15.07
C GLY A 142 -20.25 6.54 -14.41
N ASN A 143 -20.54 6.58 -13.10
CA ASN A 143 -20.81 7.82 -12.38
C ASN A 143 -19.61 8.77 -12.49
N PRO A 144 -19.80 10.03 -12.94
CA PRO A 144 -18.70 10.98 -13.08
C PRO A 144 -18.14 11.45 -11.73
N LEU A 145 -18.88 11.27 -10.63
CA LEU A 145 -18.46 11.65 -9.28
C LEU A 145 -17.73 10.47 -8.62
N PRO A 146 -16.41 10.55 -8.36
CA PRO A 146 -15.65 9.41 -7.84
C PRO A 146 -16.12 8.91 -6.48
N ASN A 147 -16.68 9.78 -5.64
CA ASN A 147 -17.23 9.40 -4.34
C ASN A 147 -18.57 8.64 -4.43
N ALA A 148 -19.27 8.74 -5.57
CA ALA A 148 -20.54 8.07 -5.84
C ALA A 148 -20.41 6.94 -6.88
N LEU A 149 -19.22 6.78 -7.49
CA LEU A 149 -18.94 5.70 -8.42
C LEU A 149 -19.02 4.35 -7.71
N VAL A 150 -19.84 3.46 -8.27
CA VAL A 150 -19.94 2.07 -7.85
C VAL A 150 -19.13 1.21 -8.80
N LEU A 151 -18.23 0.43 -8.23
CA LEU A 151 -17.45 -0.56 -8.95
C LEU A 151 -17.86 -1.95 -8.48
N ARG A 152 -17.98 -2.87 -9.44
CA ARG A 152 -18.04 -4.30 -9.17
C ARG A 152 -16.69 -4.89 -9.54
N VAL A 153 -16.06 -5.54 -8.57
CA VAL A 153 -14.71 -6.09 -8.71
C VAL A 153 -14.68 -7.53 -8.22
N GLU A 154 -13.75 -8.30 -8.77
CA GLU A 154 -13.30 -9.55 -8.18
C GLU A 154 -11.95 -9.34 -7.51
N ILE A 155 -11.80 -9.97 -6.35
CA ILE A 155 -10.62 -9.85 -5.51
C ILE A 155 -10.15 -11.26 -5.17
N VAL A 156 -8.84 -11.46 -5.24
CA VAL A 156 -8.16 -12.62 -4.67
C VAL A 156 -7.12 -12.11 -3.67
N GLU A 157 -7.14 -12.66 -2.47
CA GLU A 157 -6.32 -12.17 -1.35
C GLU A 157 -5.33 -13.26 -0.90
N PHE A 158 -4.07 -12.85 -0.73
CA PHE A 158 -2.96 -13.68 -0.27
C PHE A 158 -2.43 -13.06 1.02
N PRO A 159 -3.00 -13.42 2.19
CA PRO A 159 -2.60 -12.84 3.47
C PRO A 159 -1.16 -13.25 3.81
N PHE A 160 -0.40 -12.29 4.33
CA PHE A 160 0.92 -12.55 4.91
C PHE A 160 1.01 -12.13 6.39
N VAL A 161 0.06 -11.33 6.87
CA VAL A 161 -0.16 -11.11 8.30
C VAL A 161 -1.08 -12.22 8.83
N PRO A 162 -0.75 -12.84 9.99
CA PRO A 162 -1.58 -13.90 10.58
C PRO A 162 -3.04 -13.46 10.80
N ALA A 163 -3.98 -14.38 10.55
CA ALA A 163 -5.42 -14.10 10.68
C ALA A 163 -5.86 -13.85 12.14
N ASP A 164 -5.09 -14.31 13.11
CA ASP A 164 -5.29 -14.11 14.55
C ASP A 164 -4.56 -12.88 15.10
N SER A 165 -3.91 -12.08 14.24
CA SER A 165 -3.27 -10.83 14.65
C SER A 165 -4.28 -9.86 15.26
N THR A 166 -3.97 -9.39 16.46
CA THR A 166 -4.71 -8.32 17.13
C THR A 166 -4.20 -6.95 16.70
N GLN A 167 -4.99 -5.90 16.93
CA GLN A 167 -4.57 -4.52 16.71
C GLN A 167 -3.26 -4.21 17.46
N GLU A 168 -3.10 -4.71 18.68
CA GLU A 168 -1.87 -4.53 19.47
C GLU A 168 -0.65 -5.20 18.80
N SER A 169 -0.82 -6.40 18.25
CA SER A 169 0.28 -7.10 17.55
C SER A 169 0.67 -6.37 16.25
N ILE A 170 -0.31 -5.89 15.49
CA ILE A 170 -0.10 -5.07 14.29
C ILE A 170 0.63 -3.78 14.65
N ASP A 171 0.19 -3.12 15.72
CA ASP A 171 0.81 -1.88 16.15
C ASP A 171 2.26 -2.08 16.60
N ARG A 172 2.53 -3.19 17.30
CA ARG A 172 3.89 -3.59 17.69
C ARG A 172 4.77 -3.86 16.47
N ASP A 173 4.26 -4.56 15.47
CA ASP A 173 5.01 -4.82 14.22
C ASP A 173 5.39 -3.51 13.52
N ILE A 174 4.49 -2.53 13.50
CA ILE A 174 4.76 -1.19 12.97
C ILE A 174 5.82 -0.47 13.82
N ASP A 175 5.75 -0.55 15.15
CA ASP A 175 6.66 0.13 16.09
C ASP A 175 8.10 -0.41 16.04
N THR A 176 8.29 -1.64 15.55
CA THR A 176 9.63 -2.21 15.35
C THR A 176 10.38 -1.54 14.20
N GLN A 177 9.67 -0.86 13.29
CA GLN A 177 10.26 -0.24 12.11
C GLN A 177 10.95 1.09 12.41
N ARG A 178 11.80 1.54 11.49
CA ARG A 178 12.52 2.82 11.58
C ARG A 178 12.29 3.64 10.33
N LEU A 179 11.93 4.92 10.51
CA LEU A 179 11.78 5.87 9.43
C LEU A 179 13.07 6.67 9.23
N LEU A 180 13.54 6.76 8.01
CA LEU A 180 14.55 7.70 7.56
C LEU A 180 13.90 8.65 6.56
N ILE A 181 13.95 9.94 6.85
CA ILE A 181 13.51 11.00 5.95
C ILE A 181 14.69 11.34 5.04
N VAL A 182 14.55 11.01 3.76
CA VAL A 182 15.60 11.19 2.74
C VAL A 182 15.53 12.61 2.18
N ASP A 183 14.33 13.05 1.82
CA ASP A 183 14.08 14.42 1.37
C ASP A 183 13.44 15.22 2.51
N PRO A 184 14.16 16.21 3.10
CA PRO A 184 13.62 17.04 4.18
C PRO A 184 12.31 17.76 3.84
N ALA A 185 12.03 18.05 2.56
CA ALA A 185 10.79 18.68 2.15
C ALA A 185 9.55 17.79 2.43
N TRP A 186 9.74 16.48 2.58
CA TRP A 186 8.67 15.51 2.85
C TRP A 186 8.38 15.31 4.34
N GLU A 187 9.24 15.83 5.23
CA GLU A 187 9.05 15.74 6.67
C GLU A 187 7.68 16.29 7.12
N GLN A 188 7.26 17.41 6.53
CA GLN A 188 5.98 18.07 6.84
C GLN A 188 4.74 17.20 6.55
N TYR A 189 4.87 16.17 5.70
CA TYR A 189 3.80 15.25 5.37
C TYR A 189 3.73 14.06 6.33
N VAL A 190 4.77 13.81 7.13
CA VAL A 190 4.79 12.78 8.17
C VAL A 190 4.44 13.43 9.52
N PRO A 191 3.26 13.17 10.12
CA PRO A 191 2.91 13.78 11.41
C PRO A 191 3.88 13.39 12.53
N LEU A 192 4.09 14.28 13.50
CA LEU A 192 4.99 14.05 14.64
C LEU A 192 4.73 12.73 15.37
N ALA A 193 3.45 12.35 15.55
CA ALA A 193 3.11 11.06 16.17
C ALA A 193 3.74 9.87 15.43
N TRP A 194 3.72 9.88 14.09
CA TRP A 194 4.37 8.87 13.25
C TRP A 194 5.89 8.97 13.31
N GLN A 195 6.44 10.20 13.32
CA GLN A 195 7.87 10.40 13.46
C GLN A 195 8.40 9.83 14.79
N HIS A 196 7.70 10.07 15.91
CA HIS A 196 8.06 9.51 17.21
C HIS A 196 7.89 7.98 17.23
N ARG A 197 6.74 7.49 16.78
CA ARG A 197 6.42 6.05 16.71
C ARG A 197 7.49 5.27 15.96
N LEU A 198 7.91 5.77 14.79
CA LEU A 198 8.89 5.13 13.92
C LEU A 198 10.33 5.59 14.17
N ARG A 199 10.58 6.36 15.24
CA ARG A 199 11.90 6.90 15.63
C ARG A 199 12.63 7.54 14.44
N ALA A 200 11.95 8.49 13.80
CA ALA A 200 12.39 9.08 12.55
C ALA A 200 13.77 9.76 12.68
N THR A 201 14.61 9.53 11.67
CA THR A 201 15.91 10.18 11.50
C THR A 201 15.95 10.90 10.15
N ARG A 202 16.93 11.79 9.93
CA ARG A 202 17.09 12.52 8.66
C ARG A 202 18.40 12.11 8.00
N LEU A 203 18.39 11.95 6.69
CA LEU A 203 19.62 11.73 5.94
C LEU A 203 20.48 13.01 6.04
N GLY A 204 21.69 12.89 6.59
CA GLY A 204 22.62 14.01 6.77
C GLY A 204 22.43 14.86 8.04
N GLY A 205 21.53 14.48 8.95
CA GLY A 205 21.38 15.11 10.26
C GLY A 205 21.86 14.20 11.39
N SER A 206 23.06 14.47 11.92
CA SER A 206 23.55 13.92 13.20
C SER A 206 22.98 14.69 14.38
#